data_AF-A0A3D3Z2V2-F1
#
_entry.id   AF-A0A3D3Z2V2-F1
#
_cell.length_a   1.000
_cell.length_b   1.000
_cell.length_c   1.000
_cell.angle_alpha   90.00
_cell.angle_beta   90.00
_cell.angle_gamma   90.00
#
_symmetry.space_group_name_H-M   'P 1'
#
loop_
_entity.id
_entity.type
_entity.pdbx_description
1 polymer ?
#
loop_
_entity_poly.entity_id
_entity_poly.type
_entity_poly.pdbx_seq_one_letter_code
_entity_poly.pdbx_strand_id
1 'polypeptide(L)'
;MITLGPDTLTLQNKSGDTETFEVRIFLHDPKEEGTPEHDDGLAYYGEILLSFASHERRMKASCINNIELVGVLMMFAEAYISRTCEVDNLTLFRNIPGDIKVPTDMFR
;
A
#
# COMPACT_ATOMS: atom_id res chain seq x y z
N MET A 1 5.84 11.83 12.26
CA MET A 1 5.85 10.97 11.04
C MET A 1 6.26 9.55 11.40
N ILE A 2 5.37 8.59 11.20
CA ILE A 2 5.59 7.15 11.44
C ILE A 2 5.66 6.44 10.08
N THR A 3 6.60 5.52 9.92
CA THR A 3 6.72 4.70 8.71
C THR A 3 6.46 3.24 9.06
N LEU A 4 5.61 2.56 8.26
CA LEU A 4 5.41 1.11 8.32
C LEU A 4 6.01 0.47 7.05
N GLY A 5 6.79 -0.59 7.21
CA GLY A 5 7.52 -1.27 6.13
C GLY A 5 9.02 -0.93 6.06
N PRO A 6 9.72 -1.26 4.94
CA PRO A 6 9.16 -1.83 3.73
C PRO A 6 8.74 -3.29 3.88
N ASP A 7 7.55 -3.60 3.39
CA ASP A 7 7.19 -4.98 3.05
C ASP A 7 7.66 -5.27 1.63
N THR A 8 8.34 -6.41 1.44
CA THR A 8 8.85 -6.82 0.13
C THR A 8 7.90 -7.83 -0.52
N LEU A 9 7.45 -7.51 -1.73
CA LEU A 9 6.54 -8.33 -2.52
C LEU A 9 7.20 -8.72 -3.85
N THR A 10 6.84 -9.88 -4.40
CA THR A 10 7.37 -10.39 -5.67
C THR A 10 6.22 -10.72 -6.61
N LEU A 11 6.25 -10.16 -7.81
CA LEU A 11 5.39 -10.55 -8.92
C LEU A 11 6.12 -11.59 -9.77
N GLN A 12 5.42 -12.62 -10.21
CA GLN A 12 5.92 -13.61 -11.16
C GLN A 12 5.01 -13.69 -12.38
N ASN A 13 5.57 -13.68 -13.58
CA ASN A 13 4.82 -13.93 -14.80
C ASN A 13 4.70 -15.45 -15.07
N LYS A 14 3.93 -15.83 -16.11
CA LYS A 14 3.77 -17.25 -16.50
C LYS A 14 5.05 -17.94 -16.99
N SER A 15 6.04 -17.18 -17.42
CA SER A 15 7.34 -17.68 -17.86
C SER A 15 8.28 -17.96 -16.68
N GLY A 16 7.92 -17.53 -15.47
CA GLY A 16 8.71 -17.66 -14.26
C GLY A 16 9.59 -16.46 -13.94
N ASP A 17 9.59 -15.41 -14.77
CA ASP A 17 10.35 -14.18 -14.50
C ASP A 17 9.72 -13.46 -13.31
N THR A 18 10.58 -12.89 -12.46
CA THR A 18 10.16 -12.24 -11.22
C THR A 18 10.57 -10.78 -11.17
N GLU A 19 9.70 -9.95 -10.61
CA GLU A 19 10.00 -8.57 -10.23
C GLU A 19 9.68 -8.39 -8.74
N THR A 20 10.66 -7.91 -7.98
CA THR A 20 10.48 -7.58 -6.56
C THR A 20 10.26 -6.08 -6.41
N PHE A 21 9.32 -5.71 -5.54
CA PHE A 21 8.99 -4.33 -5.25
C PHE A 21 8.72 -4.14 -3.75
N GLU A 22 8.84 -2.91 -3.29
CA GLU A 22 8.64 -2.55 -1.88
C GLU A 22 7.37 -1.77 -1.65
N VAL A 23 6.72 -2.01 -0.52
CA VAL A 23 5.55 -1.28 -0.05
C VAL A 23 5.89 -0.55 1.24
N ARG A 24 5.69 0.77 1.28
CA ARG A 24 5.94 1.62 2.46
C ARG A 24 4.73 2.50 2.74
N ILE A 25 4.33 2.59 4.00
CA ILE A 25 3.26 3.50 4.46
C ILE A 25 3.90 4.61 5.28
N PHE A 26 3.56 5.85 4.97
CA PHE A 26 3.93 7.04 5.71
C PHE A 26 2.69 7.61 6.37
N LEU A 27 2.70 7.68 7.69
CA LEU A 27 1.67 8.34 8.50
C LEU A 27 2.22 9.70 8.94
N HIS A 28 1.52 10.75 8.57
CA HIS A 28 1.88 12.10 8.96
C HIS A 28 1.12 12.47 10.23
N ASP A 29 1.77 13.27 11.08
CA ASP A 29 1.11 13.79 12.26
C ASP A 29 -0.07 14.66 11.81
N PRO A 30 -1.21 14.64 12.51
CA PRO A 30 -2.34 15.47 12.16
C PRO A 30 -1.84 16.92 12.08
N LYS A 31 -2.06 17.55 10.93
CA LYS A 31 -1.71 18.96 10.78
C LYS A 31 -2.64 19.76 11.70
N GLU A 32 -2.06 20.46 12.68
CA GLU A 32 -2.70 21.65 13.24
C GLU A 32 -2.68 22.73 12.14
N GLU A 33 -3.56 22.65 11.15
CA GLU A 33 -3.74 23.77 10.21
C GLU A 33 -5.22 24.12 10.12
N GLY A 34 -5.54 25.25 10.77
CA GLY A 34 -6.73 26.01 10.46
C GLY A 34 -6.67 26.47 9.00
N THR A 35 -7.54 25.90 8.20
CA THR A 35 -8.15 26.57 7.05
C THR A 35 -9.64 26.25 7.07
N PRO A 36 -10.50 27.27 7.10
CA PRO A 36 -11.91 27.14 7.42
C PRO A 36 -12.67 26.79 6.14
N GLU A 37 -13.05 25.53 5.93
CA GLU A 37 -14.13 25.21 5.00
C GLU A 37 -14.70 23.80 5.11
N HIS A 38 -14.14 22.95 5.97
CA HIS A 38 -14.82 21.71 6.38
C HIS A 38 -14.73 21.58 7.90
N ASP A 39 -15.87 21.80 8.55
CA ASP A 39 -16.13 21.39 9.92
C ASP A 39 -15.82 19.89 10.09
N ASP A 40 -15.33 19.59 11.29
CA ASP A 40 -15.19 18.29 11.94
C ASP A 40 -13.89 17.49 11.74
N GLY A 41 -12.94 17.73 12.66
CA GLY A 41 -12.03 16.71 13.17
C GLY A 41 -10.58 16.80 12.70
N LEU A 42 -9.64 16.56 13.63
CA LEU A 42 -8.24 16.32 13.33
C LEU A 42 -8.13 15.16 12.32
N ALA A 43 -8.01 15.47 11.03
CA ALA A 43 -7.85 14.46 10.00
C ALA A 43 -6.40 13.97 10.02
N TYR A 44 -6.22 12.67 10.24
CA TYR A 44 -4.95 12.00 10.03
C TYR A 44 -4.72 11.87 8.53
N TYR A 45 -3.50 12.14 8.10
CA TYR A 45 -3.11 12.07 6.69
C TYR A 45 -1.98 11.08 6.51
N GLY A 46 -2.02 10.33 5.43
CA GLY A 46 -1.01 9.32 5.13
C GLY A 46 -0.88 9.05 3.64
N GLU A 47 0.20 8.37 3.29
CA GLU A 47 0.45 7.92 1.94
C GLU A 47 1.06 6.52 1.92
N ILE A 48 0.75 5.77 0.88
CA ILE A 48 1.36 4.47 0.58
C ILE A 48 2.16 4.59 -0.71
N LEU A 49 3.36 4.06 -0.68
CA LEU A 49 4.33 4.04 -1.77
C LEU A 49 4.59 2.59 -2.17
N LEU A 50 4.38 2.29 -3.46
CA LEU A 50 4.80 1.07 -4.12
C LEU A 50 6.00 1.39 -5.01
N SER A 51 7.18 0.90 -4.66
CA SER A 51 8.43 1.16 -5.39
C SER A 51 8.84 -0.07 -6.20
N PHE A 52 8.53 -0.05 -7.49
CA PHE A 52 8.95 -1.05 -8.49
C PHE A 52 10.33 -0.68 -9.06
N ALA A 53 10.97 -1.60 -9.77
CA ALA A 53 12.27 -1.31 -10.39
C ALA A 53 12.17 -0.24 -11.49
N SER A 54 11.02 -0.20 -12.18
CA SER A 54 10.78 0.67 -13.34
C SER A 54 10.08 1.98 -12.99
N HIS A 55 9.32 2.02 -11.90
CA HIS A 55 8.47 3.17 -11.54
C HIS A 55 8.07 3.15 -10.07
N GLU A 56 7.57 4.27 -9.58
CA GLU A 56 6.94 4.35 -8.26
C GLU A 56 5.47 4.75 -8.38
N ARG A 57 4.64 4.22 -7.48
CA ARG A 57 3.25 4.61 -7.33
C ARG A 57 2.98 5.10 -5.92
N ARG A 58 2.51 6.34 -5.81
CA ARG A 58 2.13 6.96 -4.55
C ARG A 58 0.64 7.25 -4.50
N MET A 59 -0.01 6.84 -3.41
CA MET A 59 -1.45 7.03 -3.17
C MET A 59 -1.65 7.66 -1.79
N LYS A 60 -2.59 8.60 -1.68
CA LYS A 60 -2.78 9.46 -0.51
C LYS A 60 -4.18 9.25 0.06
N ALA A 61 -4.31 9.28 1.38
CA ALA A 61 -5.58 9.15 2.07
C ALA A 61 -5.62 10.05 3.31
N SER A 62 -6.83 10.36 3.77
CA SER A 62 -7.09 11.03 5.04
C SER A 62 -8.25 10.36 5.75
N CYS A 63 -8.15 10.15 7.06
CA CYS A 63 -9.19 9.52 7.88
C CYS A 63 -9.26 10.17 9.27
N ILE A 64 -10.30 9.81 10.03
CA ILE A 64 -10.57 10.37 11.37
C ILE A 64 -9.61 9.79 12.42
N ASN A 65 -9.04 8.62 12.16
CA ASN A 65 -8.01 8.01 13.01
C ASN A 65 -6.94 7.25 12.20
N ASN A 66 -5.83 6.94 12.86
CA ASN A 66 -4.69 6.23 12.24
C ASN A 66 -5.00 4.79 11.81
N ILE A 67 -5.92 4.09 12.50
CA ILE A 67 -6.23 2.69 12.17
C ILE A 67 -7.00 2.63 10.86
N GLU A 68 -8.04 3.46 10.73
CA GLU A 68 -8.78 3.63 9.48
C GLU A 68 -7.86 4.08 8.35
N LEU A 69 -6.96 5.04 8.63
CA LEU A 69 -6.00 5.53 7.64
C LEU A 69 -5.12 4.40 7.10
N VAL A 70 -4.54 3.57 7.98
CA VAL A 70 -3.74 2.41 7.57
C VAL A 70 -4.59 1.45 6.74
N GLY A 71 -5.82 1.13 7.18
CA GLY A 71 -6.73 0.26 6.43
C GLY A 71 -7.03 0.78 5.03
N VAL A 72 -7.35 2.08 4.88
CA VAL A 72 -7.62 2.71 3.58
C VAL A 72 -6.38 2.67 2.67
N LEU A 73 -5.22 3.00 3.22
CA LEU A 73 -3.96 2.95 2.47
C LEU A 73 -3.63 1.53 1.99
N MET A 74 -3.84 0.52 2.84
CA MET A 74 -3.67 -0.88 2.46
C MET A 74 -4.65 -1.30 1.36
N MET A 75 -5.92 -0.91 1.45
CA MET A 75 -6.91 -1.18 0.40
C MET A 75 -6.50 -0.57 -0.95
N PHE A 76 -5.90 0.63 -0.96
CA PHE A 76 -5.40 1.23 -2.20
C PHE A 76 -4.24 0.44 -2.81
N ALA A 77 -3.29 -0.02 -2.00
CA ALA A 77 -2.22 -0.88 -2.51
C ALA A 77 -2.77 -2.20 -3.05
N GLU A 78 -3.68 -2.84 -2.33
CA GLU A 78 -4.30 -4.09 -2.77
C GLU A 78 -5.04 -3.92 -4.10
N ALA A 79 -5.89 -2.90 -4.21
CA ALA A 79 -6.63 -2.64 -5.44
C ALA A 79 -5.70 -2.37 -6.63
N TYR A 80 -4.59 -1.65 -6.42
CA TYR A 80 -3.58 -1.42 -7.45
C TYR A 80 -2.90 -2.73 -7.86
N ILE A 81 -2.39 -3.50 -6.89
CA ILE A 81 -1.65 -4.74 -7.14
C ILE A 81 -2.55 -5.80 -7.80
N SER A 82 -3.79 -5.97 -7.34
CA SER A 82 -4.76 -6.90 -7.92
C SER A 82 -5.03 -6.54 -9.38
N ARG A 83 -5.24 -5.26 -9.69
CA ARG A 83 -5.43 -4.82 -11.08
C ARG A 83 -4.19 -5.09 -11.95
N THR A 84 -2.99 -4.82 -11.45
CA THR A 84 -1.74 -5.13 -12.18
C THR A 84 -1.63 -6.63 -12.45
N CYS A 85 -1.91 -7.46 -11.44
CA CYS A 85 -1.87 -8.92 -11.59
C CYS A 85 -2.89 -9.42 -12.62
N GLU A 86 -4.11 -8.87 -12.64
CA GLU A 86 -5.13 -9.23 -13.61
C GLU A 86 -4.77 -8.82 -15.04
N VAL A 87 -4.28 -7.59 -15.23
CA VAL A 87 -3.94 -7.05 -16.56
C VAL A 87 -2.73 -7.77 -17.15
N ASP A 88 -1.69 -7.97 -16.35
CA ASP A 88 -0.41 -8.52 -16.81
C ASP A 88 -0.29 -10.04 -16.58
N ASN A 89 -1.36 -10.67 -16.07
CA ASN A 89 -1.43 -12.12 -15.78
C ASN A 89 -0.31 -12.58 -14.84
N LEU A 90 -0.06 -11.78 -13.80
CA LEU A 90 0.98 -12.01 -12.81
C LEU A 90 0.42 -12.72 -11.59
N THR A 91 1.29 -13.49 -10.93
CA THR A 91 1.03 -14.05 -9.61
C THR A 91 1.84 -13.28 -8.58
N LEU A 92 1.20 -12.82 -7.52
CA LEU A 92 1.87 -12.16 -6.41
C LEU A 92 2.29 -13.17 -5.35
N PHE A 93 3.50 -12.99 -4.84
CA PHE A 93 4.07 -13.71 -3.72
C PHE A 93 4.52 -12.70 -2.67
N ARG A 94 4.13 -12.90 -1.41
CA ARG A 94 4.79 -12.22 -0.29
C ARG A 94 6.07 -12.97 0.04
N ASN A 95 7.20 -12.27 0.12
CA ASN A 95 8.46 -12.92 0.45
C ASN A 95 8.59 -13.07 1.98
N ILE A 96 7.82 -13.97 2.57
CA ILE A 96 8.01 -14.44 3.95
C ILE A 96 8.76 -15.77 3.85
N PRO A 97 9.92 -15.95 4.51
CA PRO A 97 10.62 -17.23 4.50
C PRO A 97 9.68 -18.36 4.97
N GLY A 98 9.30 -19.24 4.04
CA GLY A 98 8.43 -20.40 4.31
C GLY A 98 6.92 -20.20 4.15
N ASP A 99 6.43 -19.01 3.74
CA ASP A 99 4.99 -18.74 3.58
C ASP A 99 4.71 -18.11 2.21
N ILE A 100 4.25 -18.94 1.27
CA ILE A 100 3.80 -18.51 -0.06
C ILE A 100 2.32 -18.17 0.04
N LYS A 101 2.01 -16.88 0.09
CA LYS A 101 0.64 -16.36 0.06
C LYS A 101 0.27 -15.85 -1.32
N VAL A 102 -0.89 -16.27 -1.83
CA VAL A 102 -1.52 -15.72 -3.03
C VAL A 102 -2.25 -14.41 -2.70
N PRO A 103 -2.60 -13.54 -3.68
CA PRO A 103 -3.22 -12.23 -3.41
C PRO A 103 -4.39 -12.26 -2.43
N THR A 104 -5.27 -13.27 -2.52
CA THR A 104 -6.44 -13.43 -1.64
C THR A 104 -6.10 -13.78 -0.19
N ASP A 105 -4.89 -14.26 0.09
CA ASP A 105 -4.46 -14.73 1.41
C ASP A 105 -3.77 -13.64 2.23
N MET A 106 -3.46 -12.49 1.62
CA MET A 106 -2.65 -11.46 2.27
C MET A 106 -3.42 -10.61 3.28
N PHE A 107 -4.76 -10.55 3.19
CA PHE A 107 -5.59 -9.60 3.97
C PHE A 107 -6.85 -10.22 4.60
N ARG A 108 -6.88 -11.54 4.80
CA ARG A 108 -7.89 -12.21 5.65
C ARG A 108 -7.54 -12.16 7.12
#